data_AF-A0A7T4PH47-F1
#
_entry.id   AF-A0A7T4PH47-F1
#
_cell.length_a   1.000
_cell.length_b   1.000
_cell.length_c   1.000
_cell.angle_alpha   90.00
_cell.angle_beta   90.00
_cell.angle_gamma   90.00
#
_symmetry.space_group_name_H-M   'P 1'
#
loop_
_entity.id
_entity.type
_entity.pdbx_description
1 polymer ?
#
loop_
_entity_poly.entity_id
_entity_poly.type
_entity_poly.pdbx_seq_one_letter_code
_entity_poly.pdbx_strand_id
1 'polypeptide(L)'
;MELSWIDRSLAGRPRRISRIVSRETAKRGRKLIETLGSAGLPAVEGDARAVEKWLAEFEAANFGRIPSEQLARWLGWQDDGTFVSSPEDGIKVDTPFEEQRGPARAHARKGTLDGWRDTVAQLEGFPVPRVAVAAALAAPLLKPLGLNSFTLDISSRSTKGKTTALQVALSVWADPSEHASAMSNWRTTLYAIEKRLNLVRGIVTVFDETMAVTDDTLIDEVLYQLPMNHGKARSGGAFGNMLPWETILLSSGERPALSFTTSQGAAARILGTTIAPFGDSGGPAAAAAREGVLANHGHAGPEFIQYILSGLAQPNGRDKLAEHHRRLVDEFRGGGDMTNRRAPMVAVLVLAETLACGRGLLPYEPLSHDVWRGLFTAHNPTDNRPDMALDVVREYVAGHAHELYSTTRAAMGERPPFSGWLGVLSTKDGATEVALLPERVRKILAEAGYSLDAVVGSWIDAEYLKTLKSQRPPHLVPRRFDGARAKCLAFTPEGMPTATRTMPHEGRVLGGTHEVRTTRARRKPSSEASRVPPRGRYAVARKWHPSGVGVRARLRAGVHTHRALSLSAYLRTTVSRERHKSRSGPLFARYAAGTQPVRSAYHLSPSLLESR
;
A
#
# COMPACT_ATOMS: atom_id res chain seq x y z
N MET A 1 -11.20 28.47 1.57
CA MET A 1 -10.97 29.77 2.24
C MET A 1 -10.15 29.52 3.48
N GLU A 2 -9.11 30.31 3.71
CA GLU A 2 -8.39 30.29 4.96
C GLU A 2 -9.00 31.33 5.91
N LEU A 3 -9.43 30.87 7.08
CA LEU A 3 -9.86 31.72 8.18
C LEU A 3 -8.74 31.75 9.22
N SER A 4 -8.31 32.95 9.57
CA SER A 4 -7.38 33.18 10.68
C SER A 4 -8.09 33.89 11.82
N TRP A 5 -7.82 33.53 13.07
CA TRP A 5 -8.28 34.26 14.25
C TRP A 5 -7.21 34.25 15.34
N ILE A 6 -7.41 35.07 16.37
CA ILE A 6 -6.53 35.11 17.53
C ILE A 6 -7.19 34.31 18.65
N ASP A 7 -6.58 33.20 19.03
CA ASP A 7 -6.93 32.47 20.24
C ASP A 7 -6.30 33.14 21.46
N ARG A 8 -7.15 33.43 22.45
CA ARG A 8 -6.80 34.07 23.73
C ARG A 8 -7.09 33.18 24.93
N SER A 9 -7.43 31.91 24.72
CA SER A 9 -7.80 30.95 25.76
C SER A 9 -6.65 30.66 26.74
N LEU A 10 -5.39 30.71 26.28
CA LEU A 10 -4.21 30.57 27.11
C LEU A 10 -3.75 31.93 27.63
N ALA A 11 -3.90 32.15 28.94
CA ALA A 11 -3.43 33.36 29.61
C ALA A 11 -1.92 33.55 29.37
N GLY A 12 -1.54 34.55 28.56
CA GLY A 12 -0.17 35.04 28.45
C GLY A 12 0.39 35.20 27.03
N ARG A 13 -0.12 34.50 26.01
CA ARG A 13 0.34 34.69 24.62
C ARG A 13 -0.78 34.45 23.60
N PRO A 14 -1.41 35.51 23.03
CA PRO A 14 -2.36 35.34 21.94
C PRO A 14 -1.70 34.60 20.76
N ARG A 15 -2.34 33.52 20.29
CA ARG A 15 -1.85 32.74 19.14
C ARG A 15 -2.74 32.98 17.94
N ARG A 16 -2.14 33.28 16.79
CA ARG A 16 -2.85 33.25 15.51
C ARG A 16 -3.08 31.79 15.11
N ILE A 17 -4.35 31.42 14.96
CA ILE A 17 -4.76 30.12 14.45
C ILE A 17 -5.30 30.32 13.04
N SER A 18 -4.78 29.57 12.08
CA SER A 18 -5.29 29.53 10.71
C SER A 18 -5.89 28.16 10.40
N ARG A 19 -7.04 28.12 9.74
CA ARG A 19 -7.70 26.91 9.25
C ARG A 19 -8.24 27.12 7.86
N ILE A 20 -8.04 26.13 6.99
CA ILE A 20 -8.63 26.08 5.67
C ILE A 20 -9.97 25.36 5.80
N VAL A 21 -11.03 25.98 5.28
CA VAL A 21 -12.38 25.41 5.21
C VAL A 21 -12.97 25.64 3.82
N SER A 22 -13.94 24.80 3.46
CA SER A 22 -14.71 25.01 2.23
C SER A 22 -15.49 26.34 2.28
N ARG A 23 -15.79 26.91 1.12
CA ARG A 23 -16.67 28.10 1.05
C ARG A 23 -18.06 27.80 1.60
N GLU A 24 -18.56 26.59 1.44
CA GLU A 24 -19.85 26.16 1.99
C GLU A 24 -19.83 26.17 3.51
N THR A 25 -18.81 25.55 4.12
CA THR A 25 -18.63 25.52 5.58
C THR A 25 -18.53 26.93 6.15
N ALA A 26 -17.74 27.81 5.52
CA ALA A 26 -17.58 29.19 5.97
C ALA A 26 -18.88 30.02 5.91
N LYS A 27 -19.81 29.69 5.01
CA LYS A 27 -21.11 30.37 4.86
C LYS A 27 -22.19 29.81 5.78
N ARG A 28 -21.92 28.74 6.54
CA ARG A 28 -22.85 28.06 7.44
C ARG A 28 -22.29 28.10 8.86
N GLY A 29 -22.61 29.12 9.62
CA GLY A 29 -22.07 29.45 10.95
C GLY A 29 -22.16 28.31 11.95
N ARG A 30 -23.29 27.61 12.03
CA ARG A 30 -23.41 26.42 12.90
C ARG A 30 -22.40 25.35 12.48
N LYS A 31 -22.28 25.06 11.18
CA LYS A 31 -21.32 24.09 10.67
C LYS A 31 -19.89 24.56 10.85
N LEU A 32 -19.63 25.86 10.68
CA LEU A 32 -18.33 26.47 10.88
C LEU A 32 -17.87 26.33 12.34
N ILE A 33 -18.75 26.64 13.29
CA ILE A 33 -18.48 26.54 14.73
C ILE A 33 -18.30 25.07 15.13
N GLU A 34 -19.13 24.16 14.62
CA GLU A 34 -18.94 22.72 14.80
C GLU A 34 -17.56 22.26 14.28
N THR A 35 -17.15 22.76 13.11
CA THR A 35 -15.89 22.36 12.46
C THR A 35 -14.65 22.96 13.13
N LEU A 36 -14.72 24.21 13.61
CA LEU A 36 -13.58 24.98 14.09
C LEU A 36 -13.59 25.25 15.60
N GLY A 37 -14.64 24.86 16.30
CA GLY A 37 -14.78 25.07 17.75
C GLY A 37 -13.68 24.36 18.54
N SER A 38 -13.34 23.13 18.19
CA SER A 38 -12.21 22.39 18.78
C SER A 38 -10.86 23.04 18.51
N ALA A 39 -10.75 23.83 17.43
CA ALA A 39 -9.55 24.59 17.10
C ALA A 39 -9.50 25.95 17.83
N GLY A 40 -10.44 26.25 18.73
CA GLY A 40 -10.45 27.47 19.53
C GLY A 40 -11.05 28.68 18.82
N LEU A 41 -11.98 28.48 17.86
CA LEU A 41 -12.74 29.58 17.27
C LEU A 41 -13.52 30.32 18.39
N PRO A 42 -13.38 31.65 18.56
CA PRO A 42 -14.01 32.40 19.65
C PRO A 42 -15.47 32.74 19.31
N ALA A 43 -16.27 31.71 19.03
CA ALA A 43 -17.70 31.80 18.76
C ALA A 43 -18.39 30.55 19.29
N VAL A 44 -19.56 30.70 19.90
CA VAL A 44 -20.40 29.59 20.34
C VAL A 44 -21.56 29.38 19.36
N GLU A 45 -22.26 28.25 19.44
CA GLU A 45 -23.35 27.92 18.51
C GLU A 45 -24.44 29.03 18.45
N GLY A 46 -24.70 29.70 19.57
CA GLY A 46 -25.61 30.85 19.64
C GLY A 46 -25.20 32.05 18.77
N ASP A 47 -23.91 32.19 18.45
CA ASP A 47 -23.37 33.27 17.61
C ASP A 47 -23.45 32.96 16.11
N ALA A 48 -23.92 31.77 15.71
CA ALA A 48 -23.83 31.27 14.33
C ALA A 48 -24.33 32.26 13.27
N ARG A 49 -25.51 32.86 13.46
CA ARG A 49 -26.08 33.84 12.52
C ARG A 49 -25.26 35.13 12.46
N ALA A 50 -24.70 35.57 13.59
CA ALA A 50 -23.87 36.75 13.65
C ALA A 50 -22.54 36.53 12.93
N VAL A 51 -21.92 35.36 13.12
CA VAL A 51 -20.69 34.97 12.41
C VAL A 51 -20.92 34.84 10.91
N GLU A 52 -22.02 34.22 10.47
CA GLU A 52 -22.40 34.13 9.04
C GLU A 52 -22.50 35.52 8.41
N LYS A 53 -23.28 36.41 9.04
CA LYS A 53 -23.50 37.77 8.56
C LYS A 53 -22.18 38.54 8.51
N TRP A 54 -21.40 38.49 9.58
CA TRP A 54 -20.13 39.19 9.68
C TRP A 54 -19.12 38.71 8.62
N LEU A 55 -18.98 37.40 8.41
CA LEU A 55 -18.06 36.86 7.40
C LEU A 55 -18.48 37.26 5.99
N ALA A 56 -19.78 37.27 5.69
CA ALA A 56 -20.29 37.70 4.39
C ALA A 56 -20.03 39.20 4.15
N GLU A 57 -20.30 40.05 5.15
CA GLU A 57 -20.04 41.49 5.09
C GLU A 57 -18.54 41.78 4.98
N PHE A 58 -17.71 41.08 5.76
CA PHE A 58 -16.25 41.22 5.72
C PHE A 58 -15.70 40.81 4.36
N GLU A 59 -16.12 39.66 3.80
CA GLU A 59 -15.68 39.21 2.48
C GLU A 59 -16.09 40.23 1.40
N ALA A 60 -17.34 40.70 1.41
CA ALA A 60 -17.84 41.69 0.46
C ALA A 60 -17.06 43.01 0.53
N ALA A 61 -16.82 43.52 1.74
CA ALA A 61 -16.09 44.78 1.95
C ALA A 61 -14.60 44.68 1.59
N ASN A 62 -14.02 43.47 1.57
CA ASN A 62 -12.60 43.24 1.35
C ASN A 62 -12.30 42.38 0.12
N PHE A 63 -13.25 42.20 -0.80
CA PHE A 63 -13.11 41.29 -1.94
C PHE A 63 -11.82 41.52 -2.75
N GLY A 64 -11.46 42.78 -3.02
CA GLY A 64 -10.22 43.14 -3.74
C GLY A 64 -8.95 43.18 -2.88
N ARG A 65 -9.07 43.05 -1.55
CA ARG A 65 -7.94 43.08 -0.60
C ARG A 65 -7.58 41.69 -0.08
N ILE A 66 -8.52 40.76 -0.11
CA ILE A 66 -8.31 39.37 0.30
C ILE A 66 -7.43 38.69 -0.76
N PRO A 67 -6.18 38.32 -0.44
CA PRO A 67 -5.30 37.72 -1.43
C PRO A 67 -5.85 36.36 -1.86
N SER A 68 -5.60 36.04 -3.13
CA SER A 68 -5.92 34.76 -3.73
C SER A 68 -4.66 33.92 -3.84
N GLU A 69 -4.63 32.76 -3.19
CA GLU A 69 -3.48 31.85 -3.20
C GLU A 69 -3.87 30.50 -3.79
N GLN A 70 -2.90 29.83 -4.40
CA GLN A 70 -3.07 28.44 -4.81
C GLN A 70 -3.11 27.55 -3.56
N LEU A 71 -4.02 26.57 -3.58
CA LEU A 71 -4.15 25.58 -2.52
C LEU A 71 -4.02 24.20 -3.16
N ALA A 72 -2.98 23.49 -2.77
CA ALA A 72 -2.79 22.10 -3.14
C ALA A 72 -3.74 21.22 -2.32
N ARG A 73 -4.25 20.13 -2.90
CA ARG A 73 -5.15 19.18 -2.19
C ARG A 73 -4.41 18.02 -1.54
N TRP A 74 -3.20 17.80 -1.98
CA TRP A 74 -2.29 16.73 -1.58
C TRP A 74 -0.88 17.18 -1.98
N LEU A 75 0.12 16.48 -1.46
CA LEU A 75 1.50 16.62 -1.93
C LEU A 75 1.70 15.90 -3.27
N GLY A 76 2.64 16.39 -4.06
CA GLY A 76 2.97 15.94 -5.40
C GLY A 76 2.11 16.57 -6.49
N TRP A 77 1.76 15.80 -7.51
CA TRP A 77 1.08 16.26 -8.73
C TRP A 77 -0.32 16.81 -8.49
N GLN A 78 -0.50 18.09 -8.78
CA GLN A 78 -1.81 18.73 -8.89
C GLN A 78 -2.43 18.47 -10.27
N ASP A 79 -3.71 18.76 -10.43
CA ASP A 79 -4.44 18.52 -11.68
C ASP A 79 -4.03 19.49 -12.81
N ASP A 80 -3.49 20.66 -12.46
CA ASP A 80 -2.97 21.64 -13.42
C ASP A 80 -1.53 21.34 -13.89
N GLY A 81 -0.91 20.28 -13.37
CA GLY A 81 0.47 19.90 -13.69
C GLY A 81 1.52 20.48 -12.75
N THR A 82 1.14 21.29 -11.75
CA THR A 82 2.06 21.73 -10.69
C THR A 82 2.47 20.53 -9.83
N PHE A 83 3.69 20.52 -9.29
CA PHE A 83 4.12 19.54 -8.29
C PHE A 83 4.46 20.24 -6.97
N VAL A 84 3.87 19.78 -5.85
CA VAL A 84 4.12 20.33 -4.51
C VAL A 84 4.90 19.32 -3.69
N SER A 85 6.20 19.50 -3.55
CA SER A 85 7.07 18.52 -2.89
C SER A 85 7.06 18.62 -1.37
N SER A 86 6.88 19.84 -0.86
CA SER A 86 6.98 20.17 0.55
C SER A 86 5.98 21.26 0.92
N PRO A 87 5.47 21.29 2.17
CA PRO A 87 4.73 22.45 2.69
C PRO A 87 5.56 23.76 2.69
N GLU A 88 6.89 23.69 2.49
CA GLU A 88 7.78 24.84 2.43
C GLU A 88 7.87 25.48 1.03
N ASP A 89 7.31 24.85 -0.01
CA ASP A 89 7.36 25.32 -1.41
C ASP A 89 6.47 26.55 -1.69
N GLY A 90 5.94 27.21 -0.65
CA GLY A 90 5.09 28.40 -0.76
C GLY A 90 3.63 28.11 -1.15
N ILE A 91 3.30 26.88 -1.55
CA ILE A 91 1.92 26.44 -1.81
C ILE A 91 1.38 25.72 -0.57
N LYS A 92 0.26 26.22 -0.04
CA LYS A 92 -0.39 25.57 1.12
C LYS A 92 -1.03 24.25 0.69
N VAL A 93 -0.90 23.24 1.54
CA VAL A 93 -1.56 21.94 1.36
C VAL A 93 -2.82 21.88 2.22
N ASP A 94 -3.95 21.64 1.58
CA ASP A 94 -5.22 21.32 2.22
C ASP A 94 -5.13 19.94 2.84
N THR A 95 -5.39 19.86 4.14
CA THR A 95 -5.39 18.61 4.90
C THR A 95 -6.81 18.44 5.44
N PRO A 96 -7.73 17.91 4.61
CA PRO A 96 -9.15 17.78 4.95
C PRO A 96 -9.38 16.93 6.20
N PHE A 97 -8.45 16.02 6.49
CA PHE A 97 -8.46 15.16 7.66
C PHE A 97 -7.40 15.65 8.65
N GLU A 98 -7.78 15.79 9.92
CA GLU A 98 -6.89 16.34 10.96
C GLU A 98 -5.64 15.48 11.16
N GLU A 99 -5.78 14.16 11.04
CA GLU A 99 -4.69 13.19 11.10
C GLU A 99 -3.67 13.30 9.96
N GLN A 100 -4.00 13.96 8.84
CA GLN A 100 -3.04 14.19 7.74
C GLN A 100 -2.08 15.34 8.04
N ARG A 101 -2.36 16.19 9.04
CA ARG A 101 -1.58 17.41 9.30
C ARG A 101 -0.15 17.15 9.75
N GLY A 102 0.02 16.19 10.67
CA GLY A 102 1.34 15.73 11.12
C GLY A 102 2.16 15.17 9.96
N PRO A 103 1.65 14.13 9.27
CA PRO A 103 2.32 13.55 8.12
C PRO A 103 2.61 14.55 6.99
N ALA A 104 1.73 15.53 6.73
CA ALA A 104 1.99 16.58 5.74
C ALA A 104 3.17 17.48 6.13
N ARG A 105 3.28 17.83 7.42
CA ARG A 105 4.39 18.64 7.95
C ARG A 105 5.73 17.92 7.92
N ALA A 106 5.71 16.59 7.99
CA ALA A 106 6.93 15.78 7.94
C ALA A 106 7.67 15.89 6.60
N HIS A 107 7.04 16.39 5.54
CA HIS A 107 7.70 16.68 4.26
C HIS A 107 8.52 17.98 4.25
N ALA A 108 8.74 18.60 5.42
CA ALA A 108 9.68 19.71 5.59
C ALA A 108 11.14 19.23 5.44
N ARG A 109 12.04 20.16 5.11
CA ARG A 109 13.46 19.85 4.89
C ARG A 109 14.27 20.00 6.18
N LYS A 110 15.29 19.17 6.35
CA LYS A 110 16.26 19.28 7.45
C LYS A 110 17.66 18.89 6.99
N GLY A 111 18.68 19.60 7.47
CA GLY A 111 20.07 19.35 7.08
C GLY A 111 20.35 19.85 5.66
N THR A 112 21.16 19.11 4.91
CA THR A 112 21.62 19.50 3.57
C THR A 112 21.46 18.38 2.55
N LEU A 113 21.37 18.74 1.27
CA LEU A 113 21.38 17.76 0.18
C LEU A 113 22.72 17.00 0.12
N ASP A 114 23.84 17.68 0.35
CA ASP A 114 25.16 17.04 0.30
C ASP A 114 25.36 16.04 1.44
N GLY A 115 24.94 16.38 2.67
CA GLY A 115 24.93 15.40 3.77
C GLY A 115 24.02 14.20 3.51
N TRP A 116 22.92 14.39 2.77
CA TRP A 116 22.09 13.27 2.30
C TRP A 116 22.83 12.44 1.25
N ARG A 117 23.52 13.06 0.28
CA ARG A 117 24.35 12.39 -0.73
C ARG A 117 25.45 11.55 -0.09
N ASP A 118 26.19 12.11 0.87
CA ASP A 118 27.24 11.41 1.62
C ASP A 118 26.71 10.16 2.32
N THR A 119 25.47 10.23 2.82
CA THR A 119 24.79 9.09 3.44
C THR A 119 24.45 8.02 2.41
N VAL A 120 23.85 8.40 1.28
CA VAL A 120 23.44 7.42 0.26
C VAL A 120 24.61 6.85 -0.55
N ALA A 121 25.75 7.54 -0.62
CA ALA A 121 26.99 7.01 -1.21
C ALA A 121 27.42 5.69 -0.55
N GLN A 122 27.23 5.59 0.77
CA GLN A 122 27.57 4.38 1.55
C GLN A 122 26.68 3.18 1.21
N LEU A 123 25.63 3.37 0.42
CA LEU A 123 24.70 2.32 0.01
C LEU A 123 25.13 1.58 -1.26
N GLU A 124 26.24 1.97 -1.90
CA GLU A 124 26.71 1.41 -3.18
C GLU A 124 26.72 -0.14 -3.16
N GLY A 125 27.23 -0.73 -2.08
CA GLY A 125 27.30 -2.19 -1.88
C GLY A 125 26.01 -2.86 -1.38
N PHE A 126 24.91 -2.12 -1.23
CA PHE A 126 23.64 -2.60 -0.67
C PHE A 126 22.47 -2.40 -1.65
N PRO A 127 22.19 -3.38 -2.54
CA PRO A 127 21.19 -3.22 -3.60
C PRO A 127 19.78 -2.92 -3.09
N VAL A 128 19.33 -3.55 -2.00
CA VAL A 128 17.94 -3.42 -1.53
C VAL A 128 17.61 -1.99 -1.05
N PRO A 129 18.42 -1.32 -0.20
CA PRO A 129 18.24 0.10 0.11
C PRO A 129 18.26 1.00 -1.14
N ARG A 130 19.15 0.72 -2.11
CA ARG A 130 19.23 1.47 -3.37
C ARG A 130 17.94 1.36 -4.19
N VAL A 131 17.38 0.15 -4.29
CA VAL A 131 16.07 -0.08 -4.92
C VAL A 131 14.96 0.69 -4.22
N ALA A 132 14.98 0.76 -2.87
CA ALA A 132 14.01 1.53 -2.11
C ALA A 132 14.11 3.04 -2.41
N VAL A 133 15.33 3.57 -2.52
CA VAL A 133 15.58 4.96 -2.96
C VAL A 133 15.10 5.18 -4.40
N ALA A 134 15.40 4.25 -5.31
CA ALA A 134 14.92 4.31 -6.69
C ALA A 134 13.38 4.33 -6.76
N ALA A 135 12.69 3.57 -5.90
CA ALA A 135 11.24 3.63 -5.77
C ALA A 135 10.72 4.97 -5.25
N ALA A 136 11.40 5.58 -4.29
CA ALA A 136 11.08 6.94 -3.86
C ALA A 136 11.19 7.95 -5.01
N LEU A 137 12.24 7.84 -5.84
CA LEU A 137 12.45 8.71 -7.00
C LEU A 137 11.54 8.37 -8.19
N ALA A 138 11.07 7.13 -8.32
CA ALA A 138 10.19 6.69 -9.39
C ALA A 138 8.73 7.12 -9.20
N ALA A 139 8.28 7.33 -7.95
CA ALA A 139 6.91 7.76 -7.65
C ALA A 139 6.42 8.96 -8.50
N PRO A 140 7.17 10.07 -8.68
CA PRO A 140 6.74 11.18 -9.53
C PRO A 140 6.64 10.82 -11.03
N LEU A 141 7.27 9.74 -11.48
CA LEU A 141 7.24 9.30 -12.88
C LEU A 141 5.95 8.54 -13.24
N LEU A 142 5.17 8.10 -12.24
CA LEU A 142 3.93 7.34 -12.49
C LEU A 142 2.95 8.13 -13.38
N LYS A 143 2.66 9.40 -13.04
CA LYS A 143 1.74 10.27 -13.80
C LYS A 143 2.16 10.50 -15.25
N PRO A 144 3.39 10.99 -15.55
CA PRO A 144 3.78 11.26 -16.92
C PRO A 144 3.82 9.98 -17.77
N LEU A 145 4.19 8.84 -17.18
CA LEU A 145 4.25 7.53 -17.86
C LEU A 145 2.91 6.79 -17.92
N GLY A 146 1.88 7.23 -17.18
CA GLY A 146 0.59 6.56 -17.14
C GLY A 146 0.61 5.21 -16.42
N LEU A 147 1.48 5.06 -15.42
CA LEU A 147 1.56 3.87 -14.58
C LEU A 147 0.65 4.02 -13.36
N ASN A 148 0.01 2.93 -12.96
CA ASN A 148 -0.75 2.92 -11.71
C ASN A 148 0.17 2.71 -10.51
N SER A 149 -0.35 2.99 -9.31
CA SER A 149 0.32 2.66 -8.07
C SER A 149 0.63 1.16 -7.97
N PHE A 150 1.71 0.84 -7.27
CA PHE A 150 2.15 -0.53 -7.02
C PHE A 150 2.95 -0.60 -5.72
N THR A 151 3.24 -1.82 -5.27
CA THR A 151 3.94 -2.07 -4.01
C THR A 151 5.39 -2.51 -4.26
N LEU A 152 6.33 -1.89 -3.56
CA LEU A 152 7.66 -2.46 -3.30
C LEU A 152 7.65 -3.03 -1.88
N ASP A 153 7.85 -4.33 -1.75
CA ASP A 153 7.83 -5.05 -0.47
C ASP A 153 9.22 -5.58 -0.11
N ILE A 154 9.69 -5.25 1.10
CA ILE A 154 10.98 -5.69 1.64
C ILE A 154 10.70 -6.64 2.81
N SER A 155 10.74 -7.94 2.54
CA SER A 155 10.28 -8.96 3.48
C SER A 155 11.36 -9.97 3.81
N SER A 156 12.05 -9.81 4.94
CA SER A 156 13.10 -10.73 5.37
C SER A 156 12.89 -11.18 6.81
N ARG A 157 13.18 -12.45 7.11
CA ARG A 157 13.22 -12.97 8.49
C ARG A 157 14.28 -12.30 9.36
N SER A 158 15.29 -11.68 8.75
CA SER A 158 16.25 -10.84 9.47
C SER A 158 15.53 -9.60 10.01
N THR A 159 15.68 -9.36 11.32
CA THR A 159 15.16 -8.17 12.00
C THR A 159 16.00 -6.91 11.72
N LYS A 160 17.11 -7.04 10.99
CA LYS A 160 18.08 -5.96 10.81
C LYS A 160 17.88 -5.23 9.48
N GLY A 161 17.51 -3.96 9.57
CA GLY A 161 17.66 -2.99 8.48
C GLY A 161 16.47 -2.81 7.53
N LYS A 162 15.34 -3.53 7.70
CA LYS A 162 14.11 -3.31 6.91
C LYS A 162 13.55 -1.89 7.11
N THR A 163 13.26 -1.53 8.36
CA THR A 163 12.82 -0.18 8.73
C THR A 163 13.83 0.87 8.28
N THR A 164 15.14 0.60 8.44
CA THR A 164 16.18 1.50 7.94
C THR A 164 16.10 1.71 6.43
N ALA A 165 15.91 0.65 5.63
CA ALA A 165 15.78 0.78 4.18
C ALA A 165 14.55 1.63 3.80
N LEU A 166 13.43 1.44 4.50
CA LEU A 166 12.24 2.29 4.34
C LEU A 166 12.51 3.75 4.71
N GLN A 167 13.23 3.99 5.80
CA GLN A 167 13.63 5.33 6.25
C GLN A 167 14.55 6.02 5.25
N VAL A 168 15.52 5.29 4.71
CA VAL A 168 16.41 5.80 3.66
C VAL A 168 15.58 6.20 2.44
N ALA A 169 14.64 5.37 1.99
CA ALA A 169 13.76 5.72 0.87
C ALA A 169 12.87 6.94 1.18
N LEU A 170 12.24 6.98 2.37
CA LEU A 170 11.36 8.07 2.79
C LEU A 170 12.12 9.40 2.91
N SER A 171 13.39 9.37 3.31
CA SER A 171 14.24 10.56 3.45
C SER A 171 14.41 11.38 2.17
N VAL A 172 14.15 10.79 1.01
CA VAL A 172 14.07 11.51 -0.27
C VAL A 172 13.04 12.64 -0.20
N TRP A 173 11.92 12.42 0.51
CA TRP A 173 10.75 13.30 0.50
C TRP A 173 10.33 13.84 1.87
N ALA A 174 10.70 13.20 2.97
CA ALA A 174 10.18 13.53 4.30
C ALA A 174 11.15 13.17 5.43
N ASP A 175 10.89 13.70 6.63
CA ASP A 175 11.47 13.24 7.88
C ASP A 175 11.14 11.76 8.10
N PRO A 176 12.14 10.86 8.06
CA PRO A 176 11.92 9.43 8.18
C PRO A 176 11.84 8.97 9.65
N SER A 177 11.88 9.89 10.62
CA SER A 177 11.75 9.55 12.03
C SER A 177 10.35 9.02 12.34
N GLU A 178 10.30 8.07 13.28
CA GLU A 178 9.04 7.49 13.77
C GLU A 178 8.15 8.54 14.45
N HIS A 179 8.71 9.67 14.88
CA HIS A 179 7.98 10.75 15.53
C HIS A 179 7.33 11.73 14.55
N ALA A 180 7.85 11.85 13.33
CA ALA A 180 7.33 12.78 12.32
C ALA A 180 6.02 12.29 11.67
N SER A 181 5.66 11.01 11.84
CA SER A 181 4.43 10.40 11.30
C SER A 181 4.37 10.31 9.76
N ALA A 182 5.46 10.54 9.03
CA ALA A 182 5.53 10.25 7.60
C ALA A 182 5.56 8.74 7.29
N MET A 183 6.11 7.95 8.22
CA MET A 183 6.04 6.50 8.16
C MET A 183 4.86 6.02 9.02
N SER A 184 4.04 5.12 8.51
CA SER A 184 2.93 4.49 9.23
C SER A 184 3.22 3.01 9.46
N ASN A 185 2.46 2.36 10.32
CA ASN A 185 2.47 0.90 10.47
C ASN A 185 1.11 0.32 10.07
N TRP A 186 1.05 -1.00 9.91
CA TRP A 186 -0.17 -1.70 9.50
C TRP A 186 -1.22 -1.84 10.61
N ARG A 187 -0.92 -1.42 11.85
CA ARG A 187 -1.87 -1.45 12.99
C ARG A 187 -2.87 -0.30 12.92
N THR A 188 -3.73 -0.33 11.92
CA THR A 188 -4.69 0.73 11.65
C THR A 188 -5.95 0.21 10.95
N THR A 189 -6.85 1.11 10.53
CA THR A 189 -8.04 0.75 9.76
C THR A 189 -7.83 1.05 8.28
N LEU A 190 -8.56 0.36 7.40
CA LEU A 190 -8.53 0.62 5.95
C LEU A 190 -8.75 2.11 5.62
N TYR A 191 -9.71 2.76 6.29
CA TYR A 191 -10.02 4.16 6.01
C TYR A 191 -8.86 5.10 6.40
N ALA A 192 -8.13 4.80 7.48
CA ALA A 192 -6.94 5.54 7.83
C ALA A 192 -5.80 5.31 6.81
N ILE A 193 -5.67 4.11 6.25
CA ILE A 193 -4.73 3.82 5.15
C ILE A 193 -5.09 4.62 3.90
N GLU A 194 -6.36 4.62 3.49
CA GLU A 194 -6.81 5.40 2.33
C GLU A 194 -6.56 6.91 2.51
N LYS A 195 -6.77 7.46 3.72
CA LYS A 195 -6.41 8.86 4.02
C LYS A 195 -4.90 9.10 3.93
N ARG A 196 -4.08 8.13 4.36
CA ARG A 196 -2.62 8.23 4.23
C ARG A 196 -2.20 8.24 2.76
N LEU A 197 -2.71 7.31 1.96
CA LEU A 197 -2.48 7.23 0.52
C LEU A 197 -2.93 8.51 -0.20
N ASN A 198 -4.09 9.04 0.18
CA ASN A 198 -4.65 10.26 -0.40
C ASN A 198 -3.80 11.53 -0.17
N LEU A 199 -2.93 11.53 0.84
CA LEU A 199 -2.09 12.70 1.11
C LEU A 199 -1.08 12.96 -0.02
N VAL A 200 -0.74 11.95 -0.82
CA VAL A 200 0.34 12.01 -1.81
C VAL A 200 -0.11 11.56 -3.20
N ARG A 201 0.40 12.25 -4.23
CA ARG A 201 0.29 11.87 -5.65
C ARG A 201 1.62 12.09 -6.35
N GLY A 202 2.38 11.04 -6.61
CA GLY A 202 3.73 11.10 -7.12
C GLY A 202 4.81 11.18 -6.03
N ILE A 203 4.47 10.82 -4.79
CA ILE A 203 5.40 10.63 -3.67
C ILE A 203 5.09 9.26 -3.04
N VAL A 204 6.09 8.57 -2.48
CA VAL A 204 5.90 7.27 -1.82
C VAL A 204 5.03 7.35 -0.57
N THR A 205 4.31 6.27 -0.30
CA THR A 205 3.65 6.01 0.99
C THR A 205 4.36 4.85 1.66
N VAL A 206 4.60 4.93 2.96
CA VAL A 206 5.41 3.93 3.69
C VAL A 206 4.61 3.30 4.82
N PHE A 207 4.50 1.97 4.79
CA PHE A 207 3.91 1.16 5.84
C PHE A 207 4.90 0.10 6.34
N ASP A 208 5.41 0.32 7.55
CA ASP A 208 6.36 -0.57 8.22
C ASP A 208 5.64 -1.66 9.01
N GLU A 209 6.28 -2.84 9.08
CA GLU A 209 5.91 -3.98 9.91
C GLU A 209 4.49 -4.54 9.66
N THR A 210 4.37 -5.39 8.65
CA THR A 210 3.11 -6.12 8.38
C THR A 210 2.65 -6.98 9.56
N MET A 211 3.52 -7.46 10.45
CA MET A 211 3.08 -8.22 11.64
C MET A 211 2.38 -7.35 12.70
N ALA A 212 2.40 -6.02 12.55
CA ALA A 212 1.64 -5.13 13.42
C ALA A 212 0.12 -5.20 13.16
N VAL A 213 -0.30 -5.76 12.02
CA VAL A 213 -1.71 -5.91 11.66
C VAL A 213 -2.40 -6.91 12.58
N THR A 214 -3.66 -6.64 12.92
CA THR A 214 -4.51 -7.57 13.68
C THR A 214 -5.30 -8.51 12.79
N ASP A 215 -5.46 -8.15 11.51
CA ASP A 215 -6.25 -8.85 10.51
C ASP A 215 -5.54 -8.79 9.16
N ASP A 216 -5.02 -9.94 8.71
CA ASP A 216 -4.28 -10.08 7.44
C ASP A 216 -5.13 -9.66 6.22
N THR A 217 -6.47 -9.73 6.30
CA THR A 217 -7.36 -9.34 5.19
C THR A 217 -7.27 -7.85 4.87
N LEU A 218 -6.88 -7.01 5.83
CA LEU A 218 -6.62 -5.59 5.61
C LEU A 218 -5.50 -5.38 4.59
N ILE A 219 -4.42 -6.17 4.68
CA ILE A 219 -3.27 -6.06 3.77
C ILE A 219 -3.70 -6.48 2.37
N ASP A 220 -4.41 -7.61 2.23
CA ASP A 220 -4.94 -8.06 0.93
C ASP A 220 -5.82 -7.00 0.27
N GLU A 221 -6.73 -6.40 1.04
CA GLU A 221 -7.63 -5.37 0.52
C GLU A 221 -6.87 -4.12 0.04
N VAL A 222 -5.86 -3.67 0.79
CA VAL A 222 -5.01 -2.54 0.39
C VAL A 222 -4.22 -2.88 -0.87
N LEU A 223 -3.59 -4.05 -0.94
CA LEU A 223 -2.83 -4.51 -2.11
C LEU A 223 -3.72 -4.62 -3.36
N TYR A 224 -4.98 -5.03 -3.19
CA TYR A 224 -5.95 -5.08 -4.26
C TYR A 224 -6.40 -3.70 -4.74
N GLN A 225 -6.63 -2.75 -3.83
CA GLN A 225 -7.12 -1.40 -4.16
C GLN A 225 -6.03 -0.47 -4.65
N LEU A 226 -4.79 -0.64 -4.19
CA LEU A 226 -3.69 0.28 -4.47
C LEU A 226 -3.55 0.59 -5.98
N PRO A 227 -3.52 -0.40 -6.90
CA PRO A 227 -3.39 -0.14 -8.34
C PRO A 227 -4.61 0.50 -9.00
N MET A 228 -5.72 0.61 -8.27
CA MET A 228 -6.92 1.32 -8.73
C MET A 228 -6.81 2.83 -8.53
N ASN A 229 -5.81 3.32 -7.77
CA ASN A 229 -5.55 4.75 -7.54
C ASN A 229 -6.67 5.51 -6.81
N HIS A 230 -7.57 4.80 -6.14
CA HIS A 230 -8.67 5.40 -5.38
C HIS A 230 -9.27 4.46 -4.33
N GLY A 231 -9.82 5.04 -3.26
CA GLY A 231 -10.48 4.32 -2.18
C GLY A 231 -11.91 3.91 -2.51
N LYS A 232 -12.54 3.19 -1.58
CA LYS A 232 -13.94 2.77 -1.73
C LYS A 232 -14.90 3.95 -1.93
N ALA A 233 -15.93 3.72 -2.75
CA ALA A 233 -17.03 4.65 -2.96
C ALA A 233 -17.77 4.96 -1.64
N ARG A 234 -18.02 6.24 -1.34
CA ARG A 234 -18.75 6.70 -0.16
C ARG A 234 -19.70 7.84 -0.50
N SER A 235 -20.95 7.74 -0.03
CA SER A 235 -21.91 8.84 -0.16
C SER A 235 -21.49 10.03 0.72
N GLY A 236 -21.49 11.25 0.15
CA GLY A 236 -21.38 12.51 0.91
C GLY A 236 -19.98 12.99 1.33
N GLY A 237 -18.90 12.45 0.75
CA GLY A 237 -17.52 12.90 1.05
C GLY A 237 -17.10 14.19 0.31
N ALA A 238 -16.21 14.98 0.93
CA ALA A 238 -15.65 16.22 0.36
C ALA A 238 -14.92 16.05 -0.99
N PHE A 239 -14.59 14.81 -1.38
CA PHE A 239 -13.85 14.45 -2.59
C PHE A 239 -14.68 13.78 -3.68
N GLY A 240 -16.01 13.74 -3.56
CA GLY A 240 -16.87 13.11 -4.56
C GLY A 240 -16.62 11.59 -4.64
N ASN A 241 -17.38 10.84 -3.86
CA ASN A 241 -17.40 9.38 -3.83
C ASN A 241 -16.09 8.64 -3.49
N MET A 242 -14.85 9.07 -3.80
CA MET A 242 -13.63 8.26 -3.53
C MET A 242 -12.40 9.13 -3.19
N LEU A 243 -11.49 8.62 -2.36
CA LEU A 243 -10.22 9.29 -2.06
C LEU A 243 -9.18 8.91 -3.12
N PRO A 244 -8.71 9.83 -3.99
CA PRO A 244 -7.72 9.50 -5.01
C PRO A 244 -6.30 9.43 -4.44
N TRP A 245 -5.43 8.63 -5.05
CA TRP A 245 -4.00 8.59 -4.79
C TRP A 245 -3.22 8.17 -6.03
N GLU A 246 -1.91 8.37 -6.00
CA GLU A 246 -0.98 7.86 -7.01
C GLU A 246 0.40 7.74 -6.35
N THR A 247 0.84 6.54 -6.01
CA THR A 247 1.98 6.36 -5.12
C THR A 247 2.66 5.02 -5.36
N ILE A 248 3.92 4.90 -4.96
CA ILE A 248 4.53 3.59 -4.76
C ILE A 248 4.44 3.31 -3.27
N LEU A 249 3.76 2.22 -2.90
CA LEU A 249 3.65 1.77 -1.52
C LEU A 249 4.94 1.03 -1.16
N LEU A 250 5.69 1.55 -0.19
CA LEU A 250 6.82 0.84 0.40
C LEU A 250 6.33 0.08 1.63
N SER A 251 6.50 -1.24 1.61
CA SER A 251 6.09 -2.15 2.67
C SER A 251 7.29 -2.91 3.23
N SER A 252 7.26 -3.23 4.51
CA SER A 252 8.19 -4.18 5.12
C SER A 252 7.47 -5.23 5.97
N GLY A 253 8.10 -6.39 6.13
CA GLY A 253 7.56 -7.45 6.97
C GLY A 253 8.51 -8.61 7.21
N GLU A 254 8.07 -9.57 8.01
CA GLU A 254 8.69 -10.91 8.08
C GLU A 254 8.11 -11.87 7.05
N ARG A 255 6.83 -11.69 6.70
CA ARG A 255 6.14 -12.46 5.66
C ARG A 255 6.06 -11.61 4.37
N PRO A 256 6.41 -12.17 3.19
CA PRO A 256 6.25 -11.48 1.92
C PRO A 256 4.82 -10.96 1.68
N ALA A 257 4.67 -9.76 1.13
CA ALA A 257 3.37 -9.18 0.77
C ALA A 257 2.53 -10.12 -0.13
N LEU A 258 3.20 -10.87 -1.00
CA LEU A 258 2.59 -11.88 -1.87
C LEU A 258 1.86 -13.00 -1.11
N SER A 259 2.23 -13.27 0.14
CA SER A 259 1.58 -14.28 0.98
C SER A 259 0.20 -13.85 1.50
N PHE A 260 -0.09 -12.54 1.52
CA PHE A 260 -1.35 -12.01 2.02
C PHE A 260 -2.44 -11.97 0.96
N THR A 261 -2.08 -11.88 -0.32
CA THR A 261 -3.07 -11.77 -1.40
C THR A 261 -3.27 -13.07 -2.14
N THR A 262 -4.52 -13.36 -2.53
CA THR A 262 -4.87 -14.48 -3.44
C THR A 262 -5.10 -14.01 -4.88
N SER A 263 -5.18 -12.70 -5.12
CA SER A 263 -5.47 -12.12 -6.42
C SER A 263 -4.22 -12.06 -7.29
N GLN A 264 -4.23 -12.80 -8.41
CA GLN A 264 -3.14 -12.74 -9.40
C GLN A 264 -2.93 -11.33 -9.97
N GLY A 265 -4.01 -10.54 -10.07
CA GLY A 265 -3.92 -9.14 -10.50
C GLY A 265 -3.19 -8.26 -9.48
N ALA A 266 -3.46 -8.45 -8.18
CA ALA A 266 -2.76 -7.74 -7.11
C ALA A 266 -1.30 -8.21 -6.98
N ALA A 267 -1.07 -9.53 -7.01
CA ALA A 267 0.27 -10.13 -6.97
C ALA A 267 1.19 -9.62 -8.09
N ALA A 268 0.64 -9.41 -9.28
CA ALA A 268 1.35 -8.84 -10.42
C ALA A 268 1.74 -7.37 -10.25
N ARG A 269 1.21 -6.67 -9.23
CA ARG A 269 1.53 -5.29 -8.87
C ARG A 269 2.37 -5.19 -7.60
N ILE A 270 2.99 -6.29 -7.18
CA ILE A 270 3.91 -6.36 -6.05
C ILE A 270 5.28 -6.74 -6.58
N LEU A 271 6.26 -5.88 -6.31
CA LEU A 271 7.68 -6.15 -6.45
C LEU A 271 8.22 -6.48 -5.05
N GLY A 272 8.46 -7.76 -4.77
CA GLY A 272 8.89 -8.22 -3.45
C GLY A 272 10.32 -8.75 -3.46
N THR A 273 11.10 -8.44 -2.42
CA THR A 273 12.41 -9.07 -2.17
C THR A 273 12.47 -9.66 -0.78
N THR A 274 13.14 -10.82 -0.66
CA THR A 274 13.41 -11.47 0.62
C THR A 274 14.84 -11.34 1.10
N ILE A 275 15.68 -10.66 0.32
CA ILE A 275 17.08 -10.39 0.65
C ILE A 275 17.15 -9.39 1.80
N ALA A 276 17.96 -9.71 2.81
CA ALA A 276 18.19 -8.81 3.95
C ALA A 276 18.83 -7.50 3.45
N PRO A 277 18.27 -6.31 3.79
CA PRO A 277 18.68 -5.07 3.14
C PRO A 277 20.16 -4.71 3.25
N PHE A 278 20.77 -5.03 4.40
CA PHE A 278 22.18 -4.76 4.68
C PHE A 278 23.00 -6.06 4.86
N GLY A 279 22.45 -7.21 4.46
CA GLY A 279 23.06 -8.52 4.73
C GLY A 279 23.20 -8.84 6.23
N ASP A 280 23.94 -9.90 6.56
CA ASP A 280 24.07 -10.38 7.94
C ASP A 280 25.02 -9.52 8.81
N SER A 281 26.00 -8.87 8.18
CA SER A 281 27.04 -8.07 8.84
C SER A 281 26.86 -6.55 8.70
N GLY A 282 25.91 -6.05 7.91
CA GLY A 282 25.74 -4.61 7.64
C GLY A 282 24.97 -3.83 8.71
N GLY A 283 24.93 -4.31 9.95
CA GLY A 283 24.34 -3.58 11.08
C GLY A 283 24.93 -2.17 11.27
N PRO A 284 26.27 -1.99 11.25
CA PRO A 284 26.88 -0.66 11.31
C PRO A 284 26.48 0.24 10.14
N ALA A 285 26.44 -0.29 8.92
CA ALA A 285 26.00 0.46 7.73
C ALA A 285 24.53 0.89 7.85
N ALA A 286 23.66 0.03 8.36
CA ALA A 286 22.26 0.37 8.61
C ALA A 286 22.12 1.46 9.67
N ALA A 287 22.93 1.43 10.74
CA ALA A 287 22.92 2.46 11.77
C ALA A 287 23.41 3.81 11.22
N ALA A 288 24.53 3.82 10.49
CA ALA A 288 25.08 5.02 9.85
C ALA A 288 24.10 5.62 8.83
N ALA A 289 23.47 4.77 8.00
CA ALA A 289 22.46 5.20 7.04
C ALA A 289 21.26 5.84 7.76
N ARG A 290 20.75 5.21 8.83
CA ARG A 290 19.64 5.77 9.63
C ARG A 290 20.01 7.12 10.23
N GLU A 291 21.18 7.24 10.85
CA GLU A 291 21.64 8.50 11.45
C GLU A 291 21.76 9.60 10.40
N GLY A 292 22.41 9.32 9.27
CA GLY A 292 22.62 10.27 8.19
C GLY A 292 21.32 10.81 7.61
N VAL A 293 20.31 9.96 7.39
CA VAL A 293 19.00 10.39 6.86
C VAL A 293 18.11 11.07 7.90
N LEU A 294 18.28 10.80 9.19
CA LEU A 294 17.60 11.57 10.25
C LEU A 294 18.20 12.99 10.41
N ALA A 295 19.48 13.15 10.07
CA ALA A 295 20.14 14.44 10.03
C ALA A 295 19.85 15.22 8.75
N ASN A 296 19.73 14.54 7.60
CA ASN A 296 19.57 15.13 6.28
C ASN A 296 18.42 14.46 5.52
N HIS A 297 17.31 15.17 5.27
CA HIS A 297 16.16 14.62 4.55
C HIS A 297 15.26 15.70 3.93
N GLY A 298 14.38 15.25 3.03
CA GLY A 298 13.42 16.08 2.33
C GLY A 298 13.99 16.87 1.16
N HIS A 299 15.26 16.67 0.80
CA HIS A 299 15.97 17.46 -0.23
C HIS A 299 15.99 16.79 -1.61
N ALA A 300 16.23 15.48 -1.67
CA ALA A 300 16.51 14.79 -2.92
C ALA A 300 15.30 14.70 -3.86
N GLY A 301 14.10 14.48 -3.31
CA GLY A 301 12.85 14.47 -4.06
C GLY A 301 12.57 15.80 -4.77
N PRO A 302 12.59 16.93 -4.04
CA PRO A 302 12.52 18.27 -4.64
C PRO A 302 13.56 18.53 -5.74
N GLU A 303 14.82 18.14 -5.53
CA GLU A 303 15.87 18.29 -6.55
C GLU A 303 15.57 17.46 -7.81
N PHE A 304 15.17 16.19 -7.61
CA PHE A 304 14.85 15.28 -8.70
C PHE A 304 13.63 15.76 -9.52
N ILE A 305 12.56 16.22 -8.86
CA ILE A 305 11.35 16.63 -9.58
C ILE A 305 11.56 17.89 -10.39
N GLN A 306 12.43 18.81 -9.97
CA GLN A 306 12.80 19.97 -10.79
C GLN A 306 13.46 19.54 -12.11
N TYR A 307 14.32 18.54 -12.06
CA TYR A 307 14.90 17.94 -13.26
C TYR A 307 13.84 17.28 -14.17
N ILE A 308 12.93 16.50 -13.58
CA ILE A 308 11.83 15.86 -14.34
C ILE A 308 10.92 16.90 -14.98
N LEU A 309 10.50 17.94 -14.25
CA LEU A 309 9.68 19.03 -14.77
C LEU A 309 10.37 19.76 -15.92
N SER A 310 11.68 20.03 -15.77
CA SER A 310 12.48 20.66 -16.83
C SER A 310 12.53 19.79 -18.09
N GLY A 311 12.68 18.48 -17.94
CA GLY A 311 12.65 17.52 -19.05
C GLY A 311 11.27 17.42 -19.71
N LEU A 312 10.19 17.42 -18.92
CA LEU A 312 8.81 17.39 -19.43
C LEU A 312 8.42 18.67 -20.17
N ALA A 313 9.00 19.82 -19.80
CA ALA A 313 8.77 21.10 -20.46
C ALA A 313 9.46 21.21 -21.84
N GLN A 314 10.43 20.35 -22.15
CA GLN A 314 11.09 20.33 -23.46
C GLN A 314 10.13 19.85 -24.57
N PRO A 315 10.36 20.23 -25.84
CA PRO A 315 9.64 19.67 -26.98
C PRO A 315 9.70 18.14 -27.00
N ASN A 316 8.54 17.50 -27.04
CA ASN A 316 8.36 16.04 -26.97
C ASN A 316 8.98 15.39 -25.72
N GLY A 317 9.17 16.14 -24.63
CA GLY A 317 9.81 15.66 -23.40
C GLY A 317 9.09 14.46 -22.79
N ARG A 318 7.75 14.50 -22.78
CA ARG A 318 6.92 13.38 -22.30
C ARG A 318 7.09 12.13 -23.17
N ASP A 319 7.14 12.29 -24.50
CA ASP A 319 7.28 11.16 -25.43
C ASP A 319 8.67 10.52 -25.30
N LYS A 320 9.73 11.32 -25.14
CA LYS A 320 11.09 10.83 -24.88
C LYS A 320 11.17 10.04 -23.57
N LEU A 321 10.54 10.54 -22.51
CA LEU A 321 10.48 9.83 -21.22
C LEU A 321 9.74 8.49 -21.38
N ALA A 322 8.60 8.49 -22.07
CA ALA A 322 7.82 7.29 -22.35
C ALA A 322 8.55 6.28 -23.25
N GLU A 323 9.32 6.75 -24.23
CA GLU A 323 10.15 5.91 -25.09
C GLU A 323 11.29 5.26 -24.32
N HIS A 324 11.99 6.01 -23.45
CA HIS A 324 13.02 5.45 -22.59
C HIS A 324 12.45 4.38 -21.65
N HIS A 325 11.31 4.67 -21.00
CA HIS A 325 10.60 3.68 -20.19
C HIS A 325 10.23 2.44 -21.00
N ARG A 326 9.67 2.59 -22.21
CA ARG A 326 9.27 1.48 -23.08
C ARG A 326 10.44 0.57 -23.45
N ARG A 327 11.60 1.14 -23.79
CA ARG A 327 12.81 0.36 -24.08
C ARG A 327 13.21 -0.50 -22.88
N LEU A 328 13.22 0.07 -21.69
CA LEU A 328 13.47 -0.68 -20.46
C LEU A 328 12.39 -1.76 -20.22
N VAL A 329 11.11 -1.48 -20.47
CA VAL A 329 10.06 -2.50 -20.37
C VAL A 329 10.39 -3.70 -21.26
N ASP A 330 10.81 -3.47 -22.50
CA ASP A 330 11.14 -4.54 -23.44
C ASP A 330 12.35 -5.37 -22.98
N GLU A 331 13.32 -4.77 -22.28
CA GLU A 331 14.50 -5.46 -21.73
C GLU A 331 14.21 -6.31 -20.47
N PHE A 332 13.16 -5.97 -19.72
CA PHE A 332 12.74 -6.66 -18.51
C PHE A 332 11.55 -7.62 -18.71
N ARG A 333 10.97 -7.64 -19.92
CA ARG A 333 10.03 -8.70 -20.32
C ARG A 333 10.74 -10.06 -20.32
N GLY A 334 10.00 -11.10 -19.95
CA GLY A 334 10.52 -12.46 -19.82
C GLY A 334 9.52 -13.50 -20.31
N GLY A 335 9.84 -14.78 -20.13
CA GLY A 335 9.02 -15.89 -20.64
C GLY A 335 7.68 -16.09 -19.92
N GLY A 336 7.51 -15.57 -18.70
CA GLY A 336 6.30 -15.76 -17.88
C GLY A 336 5.35 -14.55 -17.85
N ASP A 337 4.04 -14.80 -17.73
CA ASP A 337 3.00 -13.76 -17.64
C ASP A 337 3.23 -12.80 -16.46
N MET A 338 3.61 -13.33 -15.29
CA MET A 338 3.92 -12.52 -14.10
C MET A 338 5.11 -11.58 -14.35
N THR A 339 6.19 -12.08 -14.93
CA THR A 339 7.38 -11.28 -15.28
C THR A 339 7.02 -10.14 -16.23
N ASN A 340 6.21 -10.42 -17.26
CA ASN A 340 5.75 -9.42 -18.22
C ASN A 340 4.88 -8.34 -17.58
N ARG A 341 4.07 -8.71 -16.59
CA ARG A 341 3.24 -7.76 -15.82
C ARG A 341 4.07 -6.91 -14.84
N ARG A 342 5.20 -7.43 -14.35
CA ARG A 342 6.14 -6.70 -13.46
C ARG A 342 7.10 -5.78 -14.22
N ALA A 343 7.44 -6.10 -15.46
CA ALA A 343 8.43 -5.37 -16.26
C ALA A 343 8.21 -3.83 -16.30
N PRO A 344 6.98 -3.29 -16.49
CA PRO A 344 6.77 -1.85 -16.47
C PRO A 344 7.13 -1.17 -15.14
N MET A 345 6.93 -1.86 -14.02
CA MET A 345 7.24 -1.34 -12.69
C MET A 345 8.74 -1.39 -12.44
N VAL A 346 9.41 -2.50 -12.78
CA VAL A 346 10.87 -2.60 -12.70
C VAL A 346 11.53 -1.52 -13.56
N ALA A 347 11.07 -1.35 -14.80
CA ALA A 347 11.58 -0.36 -15.73
C ALA A 347 11.48 1.09 -15.22
N VAL A 348 10.42 1.46 -14.48
CA VAL A 348 10.32 2.81 -13.92
C VAL A 348 11.27 3.03 -12.73
N LEU A 349 11.55 1.98 -11.96
CA LEU A 349 12.57 2.03 -10.90
C LEU A 349 13.98 2.22 -11.49
N VAL A 350 14.32 1.42 -12.51
CA VAL A 350 15.60 1.49 -13.24
C VAL A 350 15.76 2.86 -13.89
N LEU A 351 14.71 3.38 -14.53
CA LEU A 351 14.71 4.70 -15.15
C LEU A 351 14.98 5.80 -14.10
N ALA A 352 14.34 5.74 -12.95
CA ALA A 352 14.53 6.73 -11.89
C ALA A 352 15.96 6.71 -11.34
N GLU A 353 16.53 5.52 -11.06
CA GLU A 353 17.93 5.37 -10.64
C GLU A 353 18.87 5.95 -11.70
N THR A 354 18.72 5.52 -12.96
CA THR A 354 19.57 5.96 -14.07
C THR A 354 19.55 7.47 -14.26
N LEU A 355 18.37 8.10 -14.21
CA LEU A 355 18.23 9.55 -14.33
C LEU A 355 18.88 10.28 -13.14
N ALA A 356 18.74 9.75 -11.93
CA ALA A 356 19.28 10.37 -10.73
C ALA A 356 20.81 10.23 -10.64
N CYS A 357 21.37 9.06 -10.99
CA CYS A 357 22.81 8.85 -11.13
C CYS A 357 23.41 9.75 -12.22
N GLY A 358 22.80 9.78 -13.42
CA GLY A 358 23.27 10.61 -14.53
C GLY A 358 23.28 12.11 -14.25
N ARG A 359 22.53 12.56 -13.23
CA ARG A 359 22.50 13.96 -12.77
C ARG A 359 23.43 14.21 -11.57
N GLY A 360 24.09 13.18 -11.02
CA GLY A 360 24.88 13.27 -9.80
C GLY A 360 24.04 13.47 -8.53
N LEU A 361 22.74 13.16 -8.58
CA LEU A 361 21.90 13.16 -7.38
C LEU A 361 22.20 11.92 -6.52
N LEU A 362 22.35 10.77 -7.15
CA LEU A 362 22.84 9.55 -6.53
C LEU A 362 24.35 9.42 -6.83
N PRO A 363 25.23 9.47 -5.82
CA PRO A 363 26.69 9.49 -6.00
C PRO A 363 27.27 8.06 -6.13
N TYR A 364 26.69 7.26 -7.01
CA TYR A 364 27.15 5.90 -7.34
C TYR A 364 26.65 5.52 -8.74
N GLU A 365 27.23 4.46 -9.32
CA GLU A 365 26.79 3.92 -10.60
C GLU A 365 25.45 3.17 -10.49
N PRO A 366 24.55 3.24 -11.48
CA PRO A 366 23.28 2.49 -11.48
C PRO A 366 23.47 0.98 -11.28
N LEU A 367 22.49 0.31 -10.67
CA LEU A 367 22.52 -1.15 -10.54
C LEU A 367 22.47 -1.80 -11.92
N SER A 368 23.20 -2.89 -12.12
CA SER A 368 23.14 -3.65 -13.37
C SER A 368 21.75 -4.26 -13.57
N HIS A 369 21.34 -4.41 -14.84
CA HIS A 369 20.04 -5.00 -15.18
C HIS A 369 19.89 -6.43 -14.63
N ASP A 370 20.99 -7.17 -14.46
CA ASP A 370 20.96 -8.53 -13.89
C ASP A 370 20.60 -8.54 -12.40
N VAL A 371 21.01 -7.52 -11.64
CA VAL A 371 20.58 -7.37 -10.24
C VAL A 371 19.07 -7.10 -10.19
N TRP A 372 18.58 -6.19 -11.02
CA TRP A 372 17.14 -5.92 -11.14
C TRP A 372 16.34 -7.17 -11.54
N ARG A 373 16.88 -7.97 -12.48
CA ARG A 373 16.26 -9.23 -12.89
C ARG A 373 16.22 -10.25 -11.76
N GLY A 374 17.35 -10.46 -11.09
CA GLY A 374 17.46 -11.38 -9.95
C GLY A 374 16.51 -11.02 -8.81
N LEU A 375 16.25 -9.72 -8.61
CA LEU A 375 15.34 -9.25 -7.56
C LEU A 375 13.85 -9.44 -7.91
N PHE A 376 13.44 -9.16 -9.15
CA PHE A 376 12.01 -8.98 -9.45
C PHE A 376 11.46 -9.74 -10.66
N THR A 377 12.32 -10.27 -11.53
CA THR A 377 11.89 -10.93 -12.77
C THR A 377 12.30 -12.40 -12.86
N ALA A 378 13.24 -12.86 -12.02
CA ALA A 378 13.56 -14.26 -11.85
C ALA A 378 12.37 -15.02 -11.24
N HIS A 379 12.14 -16.26 -11.67
CA HIS A 379 11.06 -17.10 -11.13
C HIS A 379 11.22 -17.27 -9.62
N ASN A 380 10.36 -16.62 -8.85
CA ASN A 380 10.32 -16.77 -7.40
C ASN A 380 9.41 -17.97 -7.07
N PRO A 381 9.80 -18.89 -6.17
CA PRO A 381 8.92 -19.99 -5.74
C PRO A 381 7.55 -19.53 -5.22
N THR A 382 7.42 -18.28 -4.75
CA THR A 382 6.13 -17.67 -4.36
C THR A 382 5.23 -17.29 -5.54
N ASP A 383 5.78 -17.15 -6.75
CA ASP A 383 5.01 -17.03 -8.00
C ASP A 383 4.44 -18.39 -8.44
N ASN A 384 4.83 -19.48 -7.76
CA ASN A 384 4.38 -20.84 -8.02
C ASN A 384 3.12 -21.24 -7.24
N ARG A 385 2.22 -20.28 -7.01
CA ARG A 385 0.96 -20.49 -6.29
C ARG A 385 0.14 -21.68 -6.83
N PRO A 386 0.07 -21.92 -8.16
CA PRO A 386 -0.58 -23.11 -8.68
C PRO A 386 0.06 -24.41 -8.22
N ASP A 387 1.40 -24.54 -8.21
CA ASP A 387 2.04 -25.77 -7.73
C ASP A 387 1.88 -25.92 -6.21
N MET A 388 1.96 -24.83 -5.44
CA MET A 388 1.69 -24.88 -4.00
C MET A 388 0.26 -25.36 -3.70
N ALA A 389 -0.72 -24.87 -4.46
CA ALA A 389 -2.10 -25.34 -4.36
C ALA A 389 -2.21 -26.83 -4.74
N LEU A 390 -1.42 -27.28 -5.73
CA LEU A 390 -1.38 -28.69 -6.13
C LEU A 390 -0.75 -29.57 -5.03
N ASP A 391 0.29 -29.08 -4.36
CA ASP A 391 0.94 -29.77 -3.25
C ASP A 391 -0.01 -29.98 -2.07
N VAL A 392 -0.87 -28.99 -1.75
CA VAL A 392 -1.96 -29.17 -0.77
C VAL A 392 -2.89 -30.30 -1.18
N VAL A 393 -3.26 -30.40 -2.46
CA VAL A 393 -4.11 -31.48 -2.96
C VAL A 393 -3.39 -32.82 -2.88
N ARG A 394 -2.09 -32.88 -3.25
CA ARG A 394 -1.26 -34.09 -3.16
C ARG A 394 -1.12 -34.59 -1.73
N GLU A 395 -0.83 -33.69 -0.79
CA GLU A 395 -0.74 -34.00 0.65
C GLU A 395 -2.08 -34.55 1.18
N TYR A 396 -3.19 -33.87 0.85
CA TYR A 396 -4.51 -34.31 1.27
C TYR A 396 -4.81 -35.72 0.74
N VAL A 397 -4.56 -35.96 -0.56
CA VAL A 397 -4.79 -37.27 -1.18
C VAL A 397 -3.91 -38.36 -0.58
N ALA A 398 -2.65 -38.06 -0.25
CA ALA A 398 -1.75 -39.01 0.41
C ALA A 398 -2.29 -39.47 1.77
N GLY A 399 -2.86 -38.55 2.57
CA GLY A 399 -3.51 -38.85 3.85
C GLY A 399 -4.90 -39.49 3.72
N HIS A 400 -5.61 -39.23 2.62
CA HIS A 400 -7.01 -39.64 2.40
C HIS A 400 -7.15 -40.65 1.26
N ALA A 401 -6.11 -41.43 0.98
CA ALA A 401 -6.13 -42.43 -0.09
C ALA A 401 -7.22 -43.50 0.11
N HIS A 402 -7.69 -43.70 1.35
CA HIS A 402 -8.83 -44.57 1.68
C HIS A 402 -10.18 -44.01 1.21
N GLU A 403 -10.29 -42.69 1.00
CA GLU A 403 -11.48 -42.04 0.45
C GLU A 403 -11.52 -42.08 -1.09
N LEU A 404 -10.56 -42.72 -1.77
CA LEU A 404 -10.60 -42.92 -3.21
C LEU A 404 -11.23 -44.27 -3.55
N TYR A 405 -12.26 -44.22 -4.39
CA TYR A 405 -12.88 -45.44 -4.92
C TYR A 405 -11.87 -46.20 -5.79
N SER A 406 -11.78 -47.51 -5.62
CA SER A 406 -11.09 -48.38 -6.57
C SER A 406 -11.87 -49.67 -6.76
N THR A 407 -11.85 -50.22 -7.97
CA THR A 407 -12.55 -51.48 -8.29
C THR A 407 -12.05 -52.64 -7.44
N THR A 408 -10.76 -52.67 -7.13
CA THR A 408 -10.15 -53.69 -6.27
C THR A 408 -10.71 -53.65 -4.85
N ARG A 409 -10.86 -52.46 -4.26
CA ARG A 409 -11.39 -52.33 -2.91
C ARG A 409 -12.91 -52.53 -2.85
N ALA A 410 -13.63 -52.08 -3.87
CA ALA A 410 -15.06 -52.36 -4.00
C ALA A 410 -15.33 -53.87 -4.07
N ALA A 411 -14.50 -54.64 -4.78
CA ALA A 411 -14.59 -56.10 -4.82
C ALA A 411 -14.30 -56.76 -3.45
N MET A 412 -13.56 -56.09 -2.56
CA MET A 412 -13.33 -56.51 -1.17
C MET A 412 -14.46 -56.09 -0.21
N GLY A 413 -15.57 -55.54 -0.71
CA GLY A 413 -16.73 -55.16 0.09
C GLY A 413 -16.56 -53.87 0.89
N GLU A 414 -15.59 -53.03 0.54
CA GLU A 414 -15.39 -51.73 1.19
C GLU A 414 -16.58 -50.80 0.93
N ARG A 415 -17.12 -50.22 2.01
CA ARG A 415 -18.26 -49.28 1.94
C ARG A 415 -17.77 -47.87 1.67
N PRO A 416 -18.59 -47.01 1.04
CA PRO A 416 -18.25 -45.60 0.86
C PRO A 416 -17.96 -44.93 2.22
N PRO A 417 -16.96 -44.02 2.30
CA PRO A 417 -16.73 -43.19 3.47
C PRO A 417 -17.98 -42.39 3.83
N PHE A 418 -18.14 -42.04 5.11
CA PHE A 418 -19.24 -41.19 5.57
C PHE A 418 -19.23 -39.81 4.89
N SER A 419 -18.04 -39.31 4.55
CA SER A 419 -17.79 -38.07 3.79
C SER A 419 -18.12 -38.17 2.29
N GLY A 420 -18.48 -39.37 1.80
CA GLY A 420 -18.56 -39.71 0.38
C GLY A 420 -17.17 -39.96 -0.23
N TRP A 421 -17.14 -40.45 -1.47
CA TRP A 421 -15.89 -40.65 -2.19
C TRP A 421 -15.21 -39.30 -2.52
N LEU A 422 -13.92 -39.21 -2.29
CA LEU A 422 -13.07 -38.09 -2.70
C LEU A 422 -12.87 -38.06 -4.22
N GLY A 423 -12.82 -39.25 -4.82
CA GLY A 423 -12.55 -39.45 -6.24
C GLY A 423 -12.38 -40.93 -6.57
N VAL A 424 -11.71 -41.21 -7.69
CA VAL A 424 -11.41 -42.56 -8.16
C VAL A 424 -9.91 -42.75 -8.38
N LEU A 425 -9.43 -43.92 -7.99
CA LEU A 425 -8.13 -44.46 -8.35
C LEU A 425 -8.34 -45.52 -9.44
N SER A 426 -7.77 -45.29 -10.63
CA SER A 426 -7.86 -46.24 -11.73
C SER A 426 -6.48 -46.62 -12.23
N THR A 427 -6.23 -47.92 -12.40
CA THR A 427 -4.97 -48.42 -12.94
C THR A 427 -5.19 -48.83 -14.39
N LYS A 428 -4.38 -48.28 -15.30
CA LYS A 428 -4.33 -48.68 -16.72
C LYS A 428 -2.87 -48.84 -17.12
N ASP A 429 -2.53 -49.95 -17.75
CA ASP A 429 -1.19 -50.22 -18.30
C ASP A 429 -0.04 -50.00 -17.29
N GLY A 430 -0.27 -50.37 -16.02
CA GLY A 430 0.71 -50.19 -14.93
C GLY A 430 0.81 -48.78 -14.36
N ALA A 431 0.15 -47.78 -14.95
CA ALA A 431 0.07 -46.42 -14.43
C ALA A 431 -1.20 -46.24 -13.58
N THR A 432 -1.03 -45.70 -12.39
CA THR A 432 -2.15 -45.34 -11.51
C THR A 432 -2.55 -43.89 -11.79
N GLU A 433 -3.83 -43.69 -12.10
CA GLU A 433 -4.43 -42.38 -12.34
C GLU A 433 -5.34 -42.03 -11.17
N VAL A 434 -5.15 -40.84 -10.60
CA VAL A 434 -6.05 -40.25 -9.61
C VAL A 434 -6.97 -39.25 -10.30
N ALA A 435 -8.28 -39.39 -10.11
CA ALA A 435 -9.26 -38.42 -10.57
C ALA A 435 -10.17 -37.98 -9.44
N LEU A 436 -10.13 -36.68 -9.10
CA LEU A 436 -10.83 -36.12 -7.94
C LEU A 436 -12.12 -35.41 -8.34
N LEU A 437 -13.10 -35.41 -7.42
CA LEU A 437 -14.32 -34.63 -7.62
C LEU A 437 -14.03 -33.12 -7.47
N PRO A 438 -14.46 -32.25 -8.42
CA PRO A 438 -14.14 -30.82 -8.38
C PRO A 438 -14.62 -30.11 -7.12
N GLU A 439 -15.79 -30.48 -6.60
CA GLU A 439 -16.33 -29.93 -5.35
C GLU A 439 -15.41 -30.26 -4.16
N ARG A 440 -14.85 -31.48 -4.12
CA ARG A 440 -13.94 -31.91 -3.04
C ARG A 440 -12.63 -31.17 -3.13
N VAL A 441 -12.05 -31.05 -4.33
CA VAL A 441 -10.84 -30.24 -4.55
C VAL A 441 -11.07 -28.78 -4.17
N ARG A 442 -12.24 -28.22 -4.49
CA ARG A 442 -12.60 -26.85 -4.09
C ARG A 442 -12.64 -26.68 -2.57
N LYS A 443 -13.17 -27.65 -1.82
CA LYS A 443 -13.17 -27.63 -0.34
C LYS A 443 -11.76 -27.72 0.23
N ILE A 444 -10.96 -28.69 -0.24
CA ILE A 444 -9.55 -28.86 0.18
C ILE A 444 -8.75 -27.57 -0.04
N LEU A 445 -8.89 -26.97 -1.22
CA LEU A 445 -8.21 -25.72 -1.54
C LEU A 445 -8.72 -24.55 -0.70
N ALA A 446 -10.04 -24.43 -0.51
CA ALA A 446 -10.63 -23.34 0.27
C ALA A 446 -10.19 -23.37 1.74
N GLU A 447 -10.08 -24.55 2.34
CA GLU A 447 -9.55 -24.73 3.70
C GLU A 447 -8.09 -24.27 3.83
N ALA A 448 -7.32 -24.37 2.73
CA ALA A 448 -5.95 -23.89 2.65
C ALA A 448 -5.81 -22.46 2.08
N GLY A 449 -6.92 -21.73 1.88
CA GLY A 449 -6.91 -20.35 1.39
C GLY A 449 -6.66 -20.20 -0.13
N TYR A 450 -6.92 -21.25 -0.92
CA TYR A 450 -6.83 -21.25 -2.38
C TYR A 450 -8.20 -21.38 -3.05
N SER A 451 -8.31 -20.90 -4.29
CA SER A 451 -9.49 -21.09 -5.13
C SER A 451 -9.16 -21.99 -6.32
N LEU A 452 -9.93 -23.06 -6.51
CA LEU A 452 -9.79 -23.95 -7.67
C LEU A 452 -9.87 -23.18 -8.99
N ASP A 453 -10.81 -22.24 -9.10
CA ASP A 453 -11.01 -21.48 -10.34
C ASP A 453 -9.81 -20.57 -10.66
N ALA A 454 -9.02 -20.19 -9.64
CA ALA A 454 -7.84 -19.36 -9.80
C ALA A 454 -6.58 -20.14 -10.21
N VAL A 455 -6.53 -21.46 -9.99
CA VAL A 455 -5.33 -22.30 -10.22
C VAL A 455 -5.51 -23.35 -11.32
N VAL A 456 -6.75 -23.73 -11.63
CA VAL A 456 -7.04 -24.79 -12.61
C VAL A 456 -6.52 -24.47 -14.00
N GLY A 457 -6.50 -23.19 -14.41
CA GLY A 457 -5.93 -22.75 -15.69
C GLY A 457 -4.45 -23.08 -15.78
N SER A 458 -3.69 -22.68 -14.77
CA SER A 458 -2.26 -22.98 -14.68
C SER A 458 -1.96 -24.48 -14.61
N TRP A 459 -2.81 -25.27 -13.95
CA TRP A 459 -2.67 -26.74 -13.97
C TRP A 459 -2.93 -27.37 -15.34
N ILE A 460 -3.77 -26.74 -16.17
CA ILE A 460 -3.99 -27.17 -17.56
C ILE A 460 -2.77 -26.79 -18.41
N ASP A 461 -2.28 -25.56 -18.26
CA ASP A 461 -1.12 -25.05 -19.01
C ASP A 461 0.17 -25.82 -18.68
N ALA A 462 0.32 -26.26 -17.41
CA ALA A 462 1.41 -27.10 -16.95
C ALA A 462 1.18 -28.61 -17.19
N GLU A 463 0.13 -28.99 -17.92
CA GLU A 463 -0.19 -30.39 -18.26
C GLU A 463 -0.38 -31.34 -17.06
N TYR A 464 -0.69 -30.80 -15.87
CA TYR A 464 -1.01 -31.60 -14.68
C TYR A 464 -2.38 -32.27 -14.76
N LEU A 465 -3.28 -31.75 -15.59
CA LEU A 465 -4.62 -32.29 -15.80
C LEU A 465 -4.78 -32.85 -17.21
N LYS A 466 -5.43 -34.02 -17.29
CA LYS A 466 -5.90 -34.56 -18.56
C LYS A 466 -7.06 -33.72 -19.09
N THR A 467 -7.00 -33.40 -20.37
CA THR A 467 -8.08 -32.71 -21.07
C THR A 467 -8.69 -33.62 -22.14
N LEU A 468 -10.00 -33.54 -22.33
CA LEU A 468 -10.72 -34.18 -23.42
C LEU A 468 -11.43 -33.13 -24.26
N LYS A 469 -11.00 -32.97 -25.52
CA LYS A 469 -11.59 -32.01 -26.48
C LYS A 469 -13.10 -32.25 -26.72
N SER A 470 -13.58 -33.47 -26.52
CA SER A 470 -15.00 -33.84 -26.66
C SER A 470 -15.87 -33.42 -25.46
N GLN A 471 -15.26 -32.93 -24.37
CA GLN A 471 -15.97 -32.49 -23.15
C GLN A 471 -16.01 -30.98 -23.03
N ARG A 472 -17.09 -30.47 -22.42
CA ARG A 472 -17.22 -29.06 -22.00
C ARG A 472 -17.55 -28.99 -20.50
N PRO A 473 -16.68 -28.37 -19.67
CA PRO A 473 -15.32 -27.93 -19.98
C PRO A 473 -14.34 -29.11 -20.19
N PRO A 474 -13.25 -28.93 -20.98
CA PRO A 474 -12.39 -30.03 -21.43
C PRO A 474 -11.57 -30.69 -20.32
N HIS A 475 -11.25 -29.97 -19.23
CA HIS A 475 -10.50 -30.48 -18.09
C HIS A 475 -11.34 -31.30 -17.09
N LEU A 476 -12.66 -31.41 -17.31
CA LEU A 476 -13.56 -32.19 -16.47
C LEU A 476 -13.91 -33.52 -17.14
N VAL A 477 -13.11 -34.53 -16.82
CA VAL A 477 -13.09 -35.82 -17.47
C VAL A 477 -14.07 -36.78 -16.79
N PRO A 478 -15.03 -37.40 -17.53
CA PRO A 478 -15.94 -38.37 -16.95
C PRO A 478 -15.21 -39.62 -16.42
N ARG A 479 -15.54 -40.00 -15.19
CA ARG A 479 -15.09 -41.23 -14.54
C ARG A 479 -16.26 -41.95 -13.90
N ARG A 480 -16.12 -43.27 -13.76
CA ARG A 480 -17.13 -44.13 -13.13
C ARG A 480 -16.59 -44.59 -11.78
N PHE A 481 -17.38 -44.42 -10.74
CA PHE A 481 -17.11 -44.97 -9.41
C PHE A 481 -18.44 -45.37 -8.78
N ASP A 482 -18.47 -46.54 -8.15
CA ASP A 482 -19.65 -47.10 -7.47
C ASP A 482 -20.92 -47.13 -8.35
N GLY A 483 -20.77 -47.62 -9.59
CA GLY A 483 -21.88 -47.73 -10.56
C GLY A 483 -22.29 -46.41 -11.24
N ALA A 484 -22.04 -45.25 -10.63
CA ALA A 484 -22.38 -43.91 -11.12
C ALA A 484 -21.25 -43.25 -11.92
N ARG A 485 -21.60 -42.27 -12.77
CA ARG A 485 -20.64 -41.46 -13.54
C ARG A 485 -20.62 -40.03 -13.02
N ALA A 486 -19.43 -39.48 -12.78
CA ALA A 486 -19.25 -38.06 -12.47
C ALA A 486 -18.10 -37.45 -13.28
N LYS A 487 -18.10 -36.13 -13.39
CA LYS A 487 -17.03 -35.35 -14.02
C LYS A 487 -15.95 -35.05 -12.99
N CYS A 488 -14.71 -35.45 -13.27
CA CYS A 488 -13.58 -35.34 -12.34
C CYS A 488 -12.43 -34.53 -12.93
N LEU A 489 -11.59 -33.97 -12.06
CA LEU A 489 -10.26 -33.50 -12.41
C LEU A 489 -9.34 -34.73 -12.45
N ALA A 490 -9.02 -35.21 -13.66
CA ALA A 490 -8.15 -36.37 -13.85
C ALA A 490 -6.69 -35.91 -13.97
N PHE A 491 -5.84 -36.30 -13.03
CA PHE A 491 -4.45 -35.86 -12.98
C PHE A 491 -3.55 -36.72 -13.86
N THR A 492 -2.54 -36.10 -14.47
CA THR A 492 -1.44 -36.80 -15.12
C THR A 492 -0.45 -37.32 -14.07
N PRO A 493 0.48 -38.23 -14.43
CA PRO A 493 1.53 -38.67 -13.50
C PRO A 493 2.42 -37.52 -12.99
N GLU A 494 2.57 -36.45 -13.76
CA GLU A 494 3.28 -35.25 -13.37
C GLU A 494 2.45 -34.42 -12.36
N GLY A 495 1.14 -34.28 -12.60
CA GLY A 495 0.22 -33.61 -11.67
C GLY A 495 0.02 -34.36 -10.34
N MET A 496 -0.04 -35.69 -10.37
CA MET A 496 -0.07 -36.54 -9.18
C MET A 496 0.84 -37.76 -9.34
N PRO A 497 2.07 -37.70 -8.85
CA PRO A 497 2.97 -38.84 -8.86
C PRO A 497 2.47 -39.90 -7.86
N THR A 498 1.93 -41.00 -8.37
CA THR A 498 1.67 -42.20 -7.58
C THR A 498 2.93 -43.05 -7.49
N ALA A 499 3.31 -43.48 -6.28
CA ALA A 499 4.46 -44.37 -6.10
C ALA A 499 4.28 -45.65 -6.93
N THR A 500 5.03 -45.79 -8.02
CA THR A 500 5.17 -47.04 -8.76
C THR A 500 5.87 -48.02 -7.83
N ARG A 501 5.11 -48.95 -7.24
CA ARG A 501 5.69 -50.04 -6.46
C ARG A 501 6.29 -51.07 -7.43
N THR A 502 7.41 -50.73 -8.04
CA THR A 502 8.27 -51.65 -8.80
C THR A 502 9.58 -51.77 -8.03
N MET A 503 9.60 -52.66 -7.04
CA MET A 503 10.87 -53.17 -6.50
C MET A 503 11.26 -54.37 -7.37
N PRO A 504 12.40 -54.36 -8.09
CA PRO A 504 12.93 -55.57 -8.69
C PRO A 504 13.40 -56.50 -7.57
N HIS A 505 12.87 -57.72 -7.54
CA HIS A 505 13.47 -58.81 -6.79
C HIS A 505 14.80 -59.18 -7.45
N GLU A 506 15.91 -58.64 -6.96
CA GLU A 506 17.22 -59.27 -7.11
C GLU A 506 17.66 -59.81 -5.76
N GLY A 507 17.57 -61.14 -5.64
CA GLY A 507 18.19 -61.87 -4.55
C GLY A 507 19.71 -61.80 -4.69
N ARG A 508 20.37 -61.19 -3.71
CA ARG A 508 21.73 -61.58 -3.32
C ARG A 508 21.80 -61.77 -1.81
N VAL A 509 21.88 -63.03 -1.44
CA VAL A 509 22.36 -63.50 -0.14
C VAL A 509 23.83 -63.12 -0.04
N LEU A 510 24.19 -62.21 0.87
CA LEU A 510 25.52 -62.15 1.46
C LEU A 510 25.36 -61.82 2.94
N GLY A 511 25.77 -62.77 3.78
CA GLY A 511 25.73 -62.69 5.22
C GLY A 511 26.71 -61.66 5.78
N GLY A 512 26.36 -61.12 6.94
CA GLY A 512 27.18 -60.19 7.70
C GLY A 512 26.48 -59.82 8.99
N THR A 513 26.70 -60.63 10.02
CA THR A 513 26.31 -60.40 11.41
C THR A 513 26.91 -59.12 11.95
N HIS A 514 26.09 -58.18 12.44
CA HIS A 514 26.48 -57.25 13.50
C HIS A 514 25.32 -57.01 14.45
N GLU A 515 25.48 -57.53 15.68
CA GLU A 515 24.65 -57.28 16.85
C GLU A 515 24.65 -55.79 17.21
N VAL A 516 23.47 -55.22 17.46
CA VAL A 516 23.32 -53.94 18.17
C VAL A 516 22.73 -54.22 19.55
N ARG A 517 23.58 -54.09 20.56
CA ARG A 517 23.25 -54.12 22.00
C ARG A 517 22.34 -52.95 22.36
N THR A 518 21.18 -53.25 22.94
CA THR A 518 20.35 -52.31 23.70
C THR A 518 20.85 -52.21 25.14
N THR A 519 21.25 -51.02 25.60
CA THR A 519 21.46 -50.73 27.03
C THR A 519 20.54 -49.60 27.49
N ARG A 520 19.69 -49.97 28.44
CA ARG A 520 18.74 -49.14 29.18
C ARG A 520 19.44 -48.67 30.44
N ALA A 521 19.49 -47.36 30.71
CA ALA A 521 19.97 -46.84 32.00
C ALA A 521 19.01 -45.77 32.56
N ARG A 522 18.37 -46.11 33.67
CA ARG A 522 17.64 -45.22 34.58
C ARG A 522 18.64 -44.41 35.42
N ARG A 523 18.39 -43.12 35.66
CA ARG A 523 18.83 -42.42 36.88
C ARG A 523 17.78 -41.41 37.36
N LYS A 524 17.55 -41.43 38.68
CA LYS A 524 16.70 -40.56 39.50
C LYS A 524 17.33 -39.17 39.72
N PRO A 525 16.56 -38.14 40.11
CA PRO A 525 17.08 -36.82 40.46
C PRO A 525 17.31 -36.66 41.97
N SER A 526 18.33 -35.88 42.35
CA SER A 526 18.53 -35.40 43.73
C SER A 526 19.07 -33.95 43.75
N SER A 527 18.23 -33.08 44.29
CA SER A 527 18.44 -31.99 45.27
C SER A 527 19.57 -30.95 45.19
N GLU A 528 19.13 -29.75 45.59
CA GLU A 528 19.82 -28.54 46.10
C GLU A 528 20.58 -27.65 45.12
N ALA A 529 20.63 -26.32 45.23
CA ALA A 529 19.77 -25.25 45.78
C ALA A 529 20.64 -23.97 45.69
N SER A 530 20.12 -22.85 45.16
CA SER A 530 20.53 -21.44 45.41
C SER A 530 19.68 -20.50 44.54
N ARG A 531 18.62 -19.86 45.08
CA ARG A 531 18.52 -18.43 45.53
C ARG A 531 18.54 -17.43 44.34
N VAL A 532 17.59 -16.50 44.04
CA VAL A 532 16.66 -15.58 44.76
C VAL A 532 15.82 -14.79 43.66
N PRO A 533 14.77 -13.96 43.92
CA PRO A 533 13.33 -14.24 44.14
C PRO A 533 12.36 -13.71 43.02
N PRO A 534 11.02 -13.84 43.15
CA PRO A 534 10.06 -13.12 42.30
C PRO A 534 9.16 -12.10 43.03
N ARG A 535 8.93 -10.97 42.34
CA ARG A 535 7.72 -10.12 42.21
C ARG A 535 6.71 -10.04 43.38
N GLY A 536 6.63 -8.85 43.97
CA GLY A 536 5.53 -8.43 44.84
C GLY A 536 4.23 -8.12 44.08
N ARG A 537 3.10 -8.52 44.68
CA ARG A 537 1.75 -8.01 44.40
C ARG A 537 1.31 -7.20 45.62
N TYR A 538 0.86 -5.97 45.41
CA TYR A 538 0.25 -5.13 46.45
C TYR A 538 -1.24 -5.46 46.58
N ALA A 539 -1.66 -5.75 47.81
CA ALA A 539 -3.04 -5.73 48.24
C ALA A 539 -3.38 -4.33 48.76
N VAL A 540 -4.55 -3.81 48.39
CA VAL A 540 -5.15 -2.63 49.01
C VAL A 540 -6.54 -3.01 49.50
N ALA A 541 -6.71 -2.97 50.81
CA ALA A 541 -8.00 -2.88 51.46
C ALA A 541 -7.91 -1.76 52.48
N ARG A 542 -8.86 -0.82 52.48
CA ARG A 542 -9.26 -0.06 53.68
C ARG A 542 -10.62 0.60 53.50
N LYS A 543 -11.27 0.71 54.66
CA LYS A 543 -12.68 0.92 54.96
C LYS A 543 -13.16 2.37 54.81
N TRP A 544 -14.48 2.48 54.70
CA TRP A 544 -15.36 3.63 54.87
C TRP A 544 -15.37 4.23 56.29
N HIS A 545 -15.56 5.56 56.39
CA HIS A 545 -16.76 6.18 57.01
C HIS A 545 -16.86 7.71 56.68
N PRO A 546 -18.05 8.33 56.80
CA PRO A 546 -18.41 9.63 56.22
C PRO A 546 -18.46 10.77 57.24
N SER A 547 -18.37 12.01 56.75
CA SER A 547 -18.90 13.20 57.42
C SER A 547 -19.10 14.32 56.40
N GLY A 548 -20.32 14.88 56.39
CA GLY A 548 -20.66 16.06 55.60
C GLY A 548 -20.51 17.34 56.41
N VAL A 549 -20.35 18.46 55.71
CA VAL A 549 -20.78 19.81 56.14
C VAL A 549 -21.07 20.61 54.86
N GLY A 550 -22.22 21.28 54.83
CA GLY A 550 -22.67 22.07 53.69
C GLY A 550 -22.43 23.58 53.80
N VAL A 551 -22.83 24.22 52.70
CA VAL A 551 -23.41 25.57 52.55
C VAL A 551 -22.53 26.81 52.81
N ARG A 552 -22.26 27.57 51.73
CA ARG A 552 -22.78 28.92 51.41
C ARG A 552 -21.77 29.72 50.59
N ALA A 553 -22.15 30.11 49.37
CA ALA A 553 -21.60 31.33 48.75
C ALA A 553 -22.71 32.02 47.95
N ARG A 554 -22.81 33.32 48.16
CA ARG A 554 -23.95 34.21 47.92
C ARG A 554 -24.13 34.57 46.45
N LEU A 555 -25.39 34.75 46.06
CA LEU A 555 -25.82 35.59 44.96
C LEU A 555 -25.24 37.02 45.12
N ARG A 556 -24.64 37.54 44.05
CA ARG A 556 -24.65 38.97 43.72
C ARG A 556 -24.99 39.12 42.24
N ALA A 557 -26.12 39.76 41.99
CA ALA A 557 -26.47 40.35 40.71
C ALA A 557 -25.53 41.52 40.40
N GLY A 558 -25.20 41.73 39.13
CA GLY A 558 -24.40 42.89 38.73
C GLY A 558 -23.97 42.92 37.26
N VAL A 559 -24.82 43.55 36.44
CA VAL A 559 -24.50 44.44 35.32
C VAL A 559 -23.94 43.83 34.02
N HIS A 560 -24.77 43.93 32.99
CA HIS A 560 -24.43 43.83 31.58
C HIS A 560 -23.18 44.63 31.21
N THR A 561 -22.19 43.97 30.62
CA THR A 561 -21.23 44.59 29.74
C THR A 561 -21.24 43.83 28.42
N HIS A 562 -21.71 44.49 27.36
CA HIS A 562 -21.48 44.04 25.99
C HIS A 562 -19.96 43.98 25.76
N ARG A 563 -19.37 42.79 25.86
CA ARG A 563 -18.04 42.55 25.32
C ARG A 563 -18.16 42.52 23.80
N ALA A 564 -17.65 43.58 23.17
CA ALA A 564 -17.32 43.56 21.76
C ALA A 564 -16.34 42.41 21.51
N LEU A 565 -16.81 41.33 20.89
CA LEU A 565 -15.96 40.28 20.32
C LEU A 565 -15.19 40.93 19.17
N SER A 566 -13.96 41.38 19.44
CA SER A 566 -13.02 41.79 18.38
C SER A 566 -12.52 40.55 17.65
N LEU A 567 -13.31 40.04 16.72
CA LEU A 567 -12.86 39.06 15.73
C LEU A 567 -11.91 39.79 14.77
N SER A 568 -10.61 39.73 15.03
CA SER A 568 -9.62 40.12 14.02
C SER A 568 -9.41 38.92 13.12
N ALA A 569 -10.25 38.78 12.10
CA ALA A 569 -10.08 37.74 11.09
C ALA A 569 -9.29 38.25 9.90
N TYR A 570 -8.29 37.48 9.50
CA TYR A 570 -7.67 37.62 8.18
C TYR A 570 -8.26 36.54 7.29
N LEU A 571 -8.95 36.96 6.24
CA LEU A 571 -9.43 36.08 5.17
C LEU A 571 -8.39 36.05 4.05
N ARG A 572 -8.04 34.85 3.60
CA ARG A 572 -7.38 34.60 2.30
C ARG A 572 -8.26 33.67 1.48
N THR A 573 -8.49 33.99 0.21
CA THR A 573 -9.24 33.12 -0.69
C THR A 573 -8.28 32.16 -1.38
N THR A 574 -8.73 30.93 -1.58
CA THR A 574 -7.95 29.90 -2.27
C THR A 574 -8.68 29.48 -3.53
N VAL A 575 -7.97 29.41 -4.67
CA VAL A 575 -8.56 29.04 -5.97
C VAL A 575 -8.26 27.58 -6.26
N SER A 576 -9.30 26.78 -6.46
CA SER A 576 -9.26 25.39 -6.93
C SER A 576 -9.79 25.39 -8.36
N ARG A 577 -8.95 25.16 -9.37
CA ARG A 577 -9.39 25.07 -10.78
C ARG A 577 -9.89 23.66 -11.07
N GLU A 578 -11.19 23.43 -10.94
CA GLU A 578 -11.84 22.21 -11.44
C GLU A 578 -12.15 22.35 -12.94
N ARG A 579 -11.54 21.51 -13.78
CA ARG A 579 -12.02 21.29 -15.15
C ARG A 579 -12.92 20.07 -15.15
N HIS A 580 -14.23 20.26 -15.01
CA HIS A 580 -15.20 19.22 -15.30
C HIS A 580 -15.27 18.98 -16.82
N LYS A 581 -14.71 17.86 -17.29
CA LYS A 581 -15.12 17.25 -18.57
C LYS A 581 -16.27 16.30 -18.28
N SER A 582 -17.51 16.78 -18.37
CA SER A 582 -18.66 15.89 -18.48
C SER A 582 -18.72 15.33 -19.90
N ARG A 583 -18.53 14.01 -20.02
CA ARG A 583 -19.00 13.24 -21.18
C ARG A 583 -20.31 12.59 -20.77
N SER A 584 -21.41 13.20 -21.18
CA SER A 584 -22.72 12.58 -21.27
C SER A 584 -23.31 13.00 -22.61
N GLY A 585 -23.46 12.03 -23.52
CA GLY A 585 -24.09 12.26 -24.82
C GLY A 585 -25.60 12.49 -24.69
N PRO A 586 -26.22 12.90 -25.80
CA PRO A 586 -27.52 12.31 -26.14
C PRO A 586 -27.60 11.89 -27.61
N LEU A 587 -28.28 10.75 -27.82
CA LEU A 587 -28.99 10.41 -29.03
C LEU A 587 -29.99 11.52 -29.38
N PHE A 588 -29.94 12.06 -30.60
CA PHE A 588 -31.05 12.31 -31.53
C PHE A 588 -30.54 13.17 -32.69
N ALA A 589 -30.40 12.56 -33.87
CA ALA A 589 -30.07 13.25 -35.11
C ALA A 589 -31.34 13.48 -35.93
N ARG A 590 -31.71 14.74 -36.16
CA ARG A 590 -32.44 15.19 -37.35
C ARG A 590 -32.39 16.72 -37.47
N TYR A 591 -32.21 17.15 -38.72
CA TYR A 591 -32.20 18.51 -39.28
C TYR A 591 -30.86 19.28 -39.30
N ALA A 592 -30.37 19.41 -40.54
CA ALA A 592 -29.26 20.22 -40.99
C ALA A 592 -29.79 21.56 -41.54
N ALA A 593 -29.13 22.65 -41.14
CA ALA A 593 -28.99 23.95 -41.79
C ALA A 593 -28.29 24.82 -40.72
N GLY A 594 -27.09 25.35 -40.86
CA GLY A 594 -26.56 26.17 -41.95
C GLY A 594 -26.07 27.47 -41.30
N THR A 595 -24.90 27.96 -41.73
CA THR A 595 -24.32 29.31 -41.47
C THR A 595 -23.56 29.59 -40.15
N GLN A 596 -22.23 29.69 -40.30
CA GLN A 596 -21.31 30.64 -39.65
C GLN A 596 -20.79 31.58 -40.77
N PRO A 597 -19.96 32.62 -40.54
CA PRO A 597 -19.60 33.33 -39.29
C PRO A 597 -19.57 34.87 -39.45
N VAL A 598 -19.41 35.65 -38.36
CA VAL A 598 -18.80 36.99 -38.44
C VAL A 598 -17.82 37.20 -37.28
N ARG A 599 -16.59 37.57 -37.66
CA ARG A 599 -15.47 38.04 -36.84
C ARG A 599 -15.72 39.46 -36.35
N SER A 600 -15.24 39.80 -35.16
CA SER A 600 -14.70 41.15 -34.92
C SER A 600 -13.60 41.10 -33.87
N ALA A 601 -12.46 41.67 -34.25
CA ALA A 601 -11.26 41.86 -33.47
C ALA A 601 -11.25 43.31 -32.97
N TYR A 602 -10.77 43.54 -31.75
CA TYR A 602 -10.21 44.83 -31.37
C TYR A 602 -8.93 44.63 -30.56
N HIS A 603 -7.82 44.96 -31.21
CA HIS A 603 -6.59 45.43 -30.58
C HIS A 603 -6.84 46.79 -29.95
N LEU A 604 -6.23 47.07 -28.80
CA LEU A 604 -5.64 48.37 -28.47
C LEU A 604 -4.58 48.18 -27.37
N SER A 605 -3.40 48.73 -27.64
CA SER A 605 -2.19 48.76 -26.81
C SER A 605 -2.10 50.09 -26.01
N PRO A 606 -1.11 50.25 -25.11
CA PRO A 606 -1.28 50.93 -23.82
C PRO A 606 -0.69 52.35 -23.75
N SER A 607 -1.12 53.13 -22.74
CA SER A 607 -0.40 54.32 -22.26
C SER A 607 -0.72 54.67 -20.79
N LEU A 608 0.32 54.58 -19.95
CA LEU A 608 0.85 55.59 -19.00
C LEU A 608 0.02 56.20 -17.84
N LEU A 609 0.79 56.46 -16.76
CA LEU A 609 0.62 57.38 -15.60
C LEU A 609 -0.16 56.80 -14.39
N GLU A 610 0.51 56.49 -13.26
CA GLU A 610 1.14 57.33 -12.22
C GLU A 610 0.25 57.50 -10.98
N SER A 611 0.81 57.09 -9.83
CA SER A 611 0.55 57.53 -8.45
C SER A 611 -0.90 57.77 -7.97
N ARG A 612 -1.37 56.90 -7.07
CA ARG A 612 -1.61 57.23 -5.64
C ARG A 612 -1.93 55.98 -4.83
#